data_AF-A0A2A5B3W2-F1
#
_entry.id   AF-A0A2A5B3W2-F1
#
_cell.length_a   1.000
_cell.length_b   1.000
_cell.length_c   1.000
_cell.angle_alpha   90.00
_cell.angle_beta   90.00
_cell.angle_gamma   90.00
#
_symmetry.space_group_name_H-M   'P 1'
#
loop_
_entity.id
_entity.type
_entity.pdbx_description
1 polymer ?
#
loop_
_entity_poly.entity_id
_entity_poly.type
_entity_poly.pdbx_seq_one_letter_code
_entity_poly.pdbx_strand_id
1 'polypeptide(L)'
;MDKLNKWLTLIANLGVLIGIVFVAIEIQQNTQVSRSIAIDSIQNASREQLMAMVLDESLLALEMKARHEEELSLQERARLSYYYEATLRHLENAFLQNEANLLTDDLLESHEVDVRGMTQNHGFAQRYWEGHKSMFSIEFREYVEGLLRSP
;
A
#
# COMPACT_ATOMS: atom_id res chain seq x y z
N MET A 1 8.52 -54.43 29.30
CA MET A 1 7.83 -53.12 29.37
C MET A 1 8.76 -51.99 28.94
N ASP A 2 9.99 -51.90 29.46
CA ASP A 2 10.91 -50.78 29.17
C ASP A 2 11.29 -50.56 27.70
N LYS A 3 11.46 -51.65 26.92
CA LYS A 3 11.75 -51.52 25.48
C LYS A 3 10.59 -50.89 24.71
N LEU A 4 9.35 -51.22 25.07
CA LEU A 4 8.15 -50.66 24.44
C LEU A 4 8.03 -49.17 24.76
N ASN A 5 8.22 -48.78 26.03
CA ASN A 5 8.18 -47.37 26.42
C ASN A 5 9.25 -46.54 25.70
N LYS A 6 10.48 -47.07 25.55
CA LYS A 6 11.55 -46.40 24.79
C LYS A 6 11.16 -46.17 23.32
N TRP A 7 10.57 -47.17 22.67
CA TRP A 7 10.11 -47.04 21.28
C TRP A 7 8.95 -46.05 21.14
N LEU A 8 8.00 -46.05 22.08
CA LEU A 8 6.89 -45.10 22.11
C LEU A 8 7.40 -43.66 22.28
N THR A 9 8.34 -43.42 23.19
CA THR A 9 8.96 -42.10 23.37
C THR A 9 9.75 -41.66 22.15
N LEU A 10 10.47 -42.57 21.50
CA LEU A 10 11.21 -42.26 20.27
C LEU A 10 10.27 -41.83 19.13
N ILE A 11 9.18 -42.57 18.92
CA ILE A 11 8.18 -42.25 17.89
C ILE A 11 7.46 -40.94 18.24
N ALA A 12 7.11 -40.72 19.51
CA ALA A 12 6.49 -39.47 19.96
C ALA A 12 7.40 -38.27 19.69
N ASN A 13 8.68 -38.35 20.05
CA ASN A 13 9.65 -37.28 19.81
C ASN A 13 9.87 -37.03 18.31
N LEU A 14 9.90 -38.10 17.50
CA LEU A 14 10.00 -37.98 16.05
C LEU A 14 8.74 -37.34 15.45
N GLY A 15 7.56 -37.69 15.94
CA GLY A 15 6.29 -37.07 15.55
C GLY A 15 6.25 -35.58 15.87
N VAL A 16 6.73 -35.18 17.05
CA VAL A 16 6.87 -33.76 17.44
C VAL A 16 7.83 -33.05 16.49
N LEU A 17 8.99 -33.63 16.18
CA LEU A 17 9.97 -33.04 15.27
C LEU A 17 9.39 -32.84 13.86
N ILE A 18 8.72 -33.87 13.33
CA ILE A 18 8.04 -33.79 12.03
C ILE A 18 6.96 -32.70 12.04
N GLY A 19 6.18 -32.62 13.13
CA GLY A 19 5.15 -31.59 13.31
C GLY A 19 5.74 -30.18 13.28
N ILE A 20 6.86 -29.93 13.96
CA ILE A 20 7.54 -28.62 13.95
C ILE A 20 8.02 -28.26 12.54
N VAL A 21 8.63 -29.21 11.82
CA VAL A 21 9.08 -29.00 10.45
C VAL A 21 7.89 -28.67 9.53
N PHE A 22 6.78 -29.38 9.69
CA PHE A 22 5.57 -29.14 8.92
C PHE A 22 5.00 -27.74 9.16
N VAL A 23 4.87 -27.32 10.43
CA VAL A 23 4.43 -25.96 10.79
C VAL A 23 5.35 -24.88 10.21
N ALA A 24 6.68 -25.09 10.25
CA ALA A 24 7.62 -24.15 9.67
C ALA A 24 7.42 -23.98 8.15
N ILE A 25 7.13 -25.07 7.44
CA ILE A 25 6.81 -25.05 6.01
C ILE A 25 5.47 -24.33 5.76
N GLU A 26 4.43 -24.63 6.55
CA GLU A 26 3.12 -23.97 6.43
C GLU A 26 3.21 -22.45 6.65
N ILE A 27 4.00 -22.00 7.63
CA ILE A 27 4.21 -20.56 7.88
C ILE A 27 4.87 -19.90 6.66
N GLN A 28 5.87 -20.54 6.06
CA GLN A 28 6.54 -20.01 4.87
C GLN A 28 5.59 -19.95 3.66
N GLN A 29 4.76 -20.97 3.47
CA GLN A 29 3.76 -21.00 2.41
C GLN A 29 2.69 -19.92 2.62
N ASN A 30 2.18 -19.79 3.84
CA ASN A 30 1.19 -18.77 4.19
C ASN A 30 1.74 -17.34 3.98
N THR A 31 3.00 -17.12 4.36
CA THR A 31 3.68 -15.84 4.14
C THR A 31 3.76 -15.52 2.64
N GLN A 32 4.14 -16.49 1.80
CA GLN A 32 4.18 -16.31 0.34
C GLN A 32 2.81 -15.99 -0.25
N VAL A 33 1.75 -16.68 0.19
CA VAL A 33 0.38 -16.41 -0.26
C VAL A 33 -0.06 -15.00 0.13
N SER A 34 0.21 -14.59 1.37
CA SER A 34 -0.14 -13.26 1.87
C SER A 34 0.57 -12.16 1.08
N ARG A 35 1.85 -12.36 0.73
CA ARG A 35 2.60 -11.47 -0.17
C ARG A 35 1.97 -11.37 -1.56
N SER A 36 1.58 -12.49 -2.16
CA SER A 36 0.93 -12.47 -3.48
C SER A 36 -0.42 -11.73 -3.46
N ILE A 37 -1.22 -11.92 -2.41
CA ILE A 37 -2.51 -11.21 -2.25
C ILE A 37 -2.29 -9.70 -2.08
N ALA A 38 -1.31 -9.32 -1.26
CA ALA A 38 -0.87 -7.93 -1.04
C ALA A 38 -0.52 -7.23 -2.36
N ILE A 39 0.37 -7.86 -3.14
CA ILE A 39 0.81 -7.36 -4.45
C ILE A 39 -0.38 -7.23 -5.41
N ASP A 40 -1.21 -8.28 -5.54
CA ASP A 40 -2.35 -8.26 -6.45
C ASP A 40 -3.38 -7.18 -6.08
N SER A 41 -3.66 -7.01 -4.79
CA SER A 41 -4.56 -5.97 -4.30
C SER A 41 -4.10 -4.57 -4.71
N ILE A 42 -2.82 -4.25 -4.52
CA ILE A 42 -2.25 -2.95 -4.87
C ILE A 42 -2.21 -2.74 -6.37
N GLN A 43 -1.84 -3.77 -7.14
CA GLN A 43 -1.81 -3.69 -8.60
C GLN A 43 -3.21 -3.50 -9.19
N ASN A 44 -4.22 -4.16 -8.63
CA ASN A 44 -5.61 -4.00 -9.05
C ASN A 44 -6.15 -2.60 -8.71
N ALA A 45 -5.88 -2.09 -7.50
CA ALA A 45 -6.26 -0.73 -7.11
C ALA A 45 -5.60 0.33 -8.01
N SER A 46 -4.30 0.17 -8.29
CA SER A 46 -3.56 1.06 -9.20
C SER A 46 -4.17 1.03 -10.61
N ARG A 47 -4.50 -0.16 -11.12
CA ARG A 47 -5.13 -0.34 -12.43
C ARG A 47 -6.51 0.33 -12.49
N GLU A 48 -7.33 0.17 -11.46
CA GLU A 48 -8.65 0.81 -11.37
C GLU A 48 -8.54 2.34 -11.40
N GLN A 49 -7.61 2.89 -10.63
CA GLN A 49 -7.34 4.33 -10.61
C GLN A 49 -6.85 4.85 -11.98
N LEU A 50 -5.95 4.14 -12.65
CA LEU A 50 -5.49 4.49 -13.99
C LEU A 50 -6.62 4.40 -15.03
N MET A 51 -7.46 3.38 -14.95
CA MET A 51 -8.61 3.23 -15.84
C MET A 51 -9.66 4.32 -15.60
N ALA A 52 -9.85 4.81 -14.37
CA ALA A 52 -10.71 5.95 -14.10
C ALA A 52 -10.24 7.20 -14.86
N MET A 53 -8.93 7.46 -14.92
CA MET A 53 -8.36 8.56 -15.71
C MET A 53 -8.52 8.38 -17.23
N VAL A 54 -8.50 7.14 -17.72
CA VAL A 54 -8.69 6.83 -19.15
C VAL A 54 -10.15 6.94 -19.57
N LEU A 55 -11.07 6.48 -18.72
CA LEU A 55 -12.49 6.36 -19.05
C LEU A 55 -13.29 7.64 -18.77
N ASP A 56 -12.82 8.50 -17.85
CA ASP A 56 -13.47 9.76 -17.50
C ASP A 56 -12.65 10.95 -18.02
N GLU A 57 -12.98 11.43 -19.23
CA GLU A 57 -12.38 12.63 -19.82
C GLU A 57 -12.52 13.87 -18.92
N SER A 58 -13.55 13.92 -18.06
CA SER A 58 -13.74 15.04 -17.14
C SER A 58 -12.66 15.07 -16.06
N LEU A 59 -12.21 13.92 -15.57
CA LEU A 59 -11.18 13.85 -14.53
C LEU A 59 -9.82 14.32 -15.08
N LEU A 60 -9.48 13.92 -16.30
CA LEU A 60 -8.29 14.41 -16.99
C LEU A 60 -8.36 15.94 -17.19
N ALA A 61 -9.51 16.48 -17.61
CA ALA A 61 -9.70 17.92 -17.77
C ALA A 61 -9.56 18.67 -16.43
N LEU A 62 -10.07 18.11 -15.32
CA LEU A 62 -9.91 18.69 -13.99
C LEU A 62 -8.46 18.74 -13.53
N GLU A 63 -7.72 17.68 -13.77
CA GLU A 63 -6.31 17.63 -13.42
C GLU A 63 -5.49 18.61 -14.27
N MET A 64 -5.84 18.78 -15.54
CA MET A 64 -5.24 19.82 -16.39
C MET A 64 -5.57 21.23 -15.90
N LYS A 65 -6.82 21.51 -15.52
CA LYS A 65 -7.20 22.81 -14.92
C LYS A 65 -6.41 23.08 -13.64
N ALA A 66 -6.30 22.08 -12.76
CA ALA A 66 -5.57 22.21 -11.50
C ALA A 66 -4.07 22.50 -11.74
N ARG A 67 -3.47 21.86 -12.76
CA ARG A 67 -2.08 22.10 -13.20
C ARG A 67 -1.83 23.51 -13.72
N HIS A 68 -2.82 24.09 -14.41
CA HIS A 68 -2.73 25.45 -14.93
C HIS A 68 -3.23 26.51 -13.93
N GLU A 69 -3.50 26.11 -12.68
CA GLU A 69 -4.05 26.96 -11.62
C GLU A 69 -5.35 27.68 -12.01
N GLU A 70 -6.13 27.06 -12.89
CA GLU A 70 -7.44 27.57 -13.28
C GLU A 70 -8.44 27.47 -12.12
N GLU A 71 -9.45 28.35 -12.11
CA GLU A 71 -10.50 28.26 -11.11
C GLU A 71 -11.30 26.97 -11.26
N LEU A 72 -11.31 26.18 -10.18
CA LEU A 72 -12.20 25.04 -10.02
C LEU A 72 -13.47 25.49 -9.30
N SER A 73 -14.61 25.17 -9.88
CA SER A 73 -15.90 25.27 -9.20
C SER A 73 -15.94 24.37 -7.96
N LEU A 74 -16.93 24.59 -7.09
CA LEU A 74 -17.06 23.81 -5.85
C LEU A 74 -17.17 22.30 -6.11
N GLN A 75 -17.91 21.90 -7.15
CA GLN A 75 -18.09 20.49 -7.49
C GLN A 75 -16.81 19.88 -8.06
N GLU A 76 -16.11 20.61 -8.92
CA GLU A 76 -14.82 20.19 -9.50
C GLU A 76 -13.76 20.01 -8.41
N ARG A 77 -13.69 20.97 -7.49
CA ARG A 77 -12.83 20.90 -6.29
C ARG A 77 -13.13 19.67 -5.44
N ALA A 78 -14.40 19.39 -5.17
CA ALA A 78 -14.79 18.22 -4.37
C ALA A 78 -14.40 16.91 -5.07
N ARG A 79 -14.66 16.79 -6.37
CA ARG A 79 -14.25 15.61 -7.17
C ARG A 79 -12.74 15.39 -7.12
N LEU A 80 -12.00 16.46 -7.35
CA LEU A 80 -10.54 16.41 -7.35
C LEU A 80 -10.00 16.05 -5.96
N SER A 81 -10.56 16.61 -4.88
CA SER A 81 -10.24 16.21 -3.50
C SER A 81 -10.42 14.71 -3.25
N TYR A 82 -11.51 14.10 -3.70
CA TYR A 82 -11.71 12.64 -3.55
C TYR A 82 -10.69 11.82 -4.34
N TYR A 83 -10.30 12.28 -5.52
CA TYR A 83 -9.24 11.63 -6.30
C TYR A 83 -7.88 11.68 -5.57
N TYR A 84 -7.52 12.83 -5.00
CA TYR A 84 -6.32 12.97 -4.18
C TYR A 84 -6.37 12.12 -2.91
N GLU A 85 -7.53 12.08 -2.24
CA GLU A 85 -7.73 11.22 -1.07
C GLU A 85 -7.49 9.75 -1.41
N ALA A 86 -8.09 9.27 -2.51
CA ALA A 86 -7.93 7.90 -2.97
C ALA A 86 -6.47 7.56 -3.25
N THR A 87 -5.73 8.48 -3.86
CA THR A 87 -4.30 8.28 -4.15
C THR A 87 -3.45 8.21 -2.88
N LEU A 88 -3.72 9.08 -1.91
CA LEU A 88 -3.02 9.05 -0.62
C LEU A 88 -3.36 7.79 0.18
N ARG A 89 -4.62 7.34 0.14
CA ARG A 89 -5.04 6.08 0.77
C ARG A 89 -4.39 4.86 0.10
N HIS A 90 -4.20 4.91 -1.21
CA HIS A 90 -3.47 3.88 -1.95
C HIS A 90 -2.00 3.81 -1.50
N LEU A 91 -1.32 4.95 -1.39
CA LEU A 91 0.05 4.99 -0.87
C LEU A 91 0.11 4.55 0.61
N GLU A 92 -0.84 4.97 1.45
CA GLU A 92 -0.93 4.53 2.86
C GLU A 92 -1.09 3.01 2.95
N ASN A 93 -1.89 2.43 2.07
CA ASN A 93 -2.05 0.98 2.01
C ASN A 93 -0.74 0.28 1.61
N ALA A 94 -0.02 0.79 0.61
CA ALA A 94 1.30 0.26 0.24
C ALA A 94 2.32 0.38 1.39
N PHE A 95 2.37 1.54 2.05
CA PHE A 95 3.23 1.78 3.22
C PHE A 95 2.97 0.76 4.34
N LEU A 96 1.70 0.57 4.73
CA LEU A 96 1.34 -0.37 5.79
C LEU A 96 1.66 -1.83 5.44
N GLN A 97 1.54 -2.20 4.16
CA GLN A 97 1.90 -3.55 3.70
C GLN A 97 3.42 -3.76 3.64
N ASN A 98 4.21 -2.74 3.33
CA ASN A 98 5.67 -2.78 3.43
C ASN A 98 6.12 -2.91 4.89
N GLU A 99 5.56 -2.12 5.82
CA GLU A 99 5.81 -2.24 7.27
C GLU A 99 5.48 -3.66 7.80
N ALA A 100 4.46 -4.31 7.22
CA ALA A 100 4.10 -5.69 7.54
C ALA A 100 5.02 -6.75 6.88
N ASN A 101 6.10 -6.34 6.19
CA ASN A 101 7.00 -7.19 5.41
C ASN A 101 6.30 -7.99 4.29
N LEU A 102 5.17 -7.48 3.77
CA LEU A 102 4.42 -8.08 2.68
C LEU A 102 4.82 -7.53 1.31
N LEU A 103 5.32 -6.28 1.27
CA LEU A 103 5.88 -5.66 0.07
C LEU A 103 7.37 -5.45 0.20
N THR A 104 8.06 -5.48 -0.94
CA THR A 104 9.46 -5.04 -1.06
C THR A 104 9.53 -3.52 -1.18
N ASP A 105 10.64 -2.94 -0.76
CA ASP A 105 10.88 -1.49 -0.82
C ASP A 105 10.78 -0.98 -2.26
N ASP A 106 11.31 -1.72 -3.25
CA ASP A 106 11.20 -1.40 -4.68
C ASP A 106 9.74 -1.23 -5.15
N LEU A 107 8.80 -2.01 -4.58
CA LEU A 107 7.39 -1.90 -4.94
C LEU A 107 6.77 -0.67 -4.29
N LEU A 108 7.11 -0.38 -3.03
CA LEU A 108 6.67 0.83 -2.36
C LEU A 108 7.18 2.07 -3.10
N GLU A 109 8.46 2.10 -3.47
CA GLU A 109 9.09 3.21 -4.22
C GLU A 109 8.36 3.49 -5.54
N SER A 110 7.93 2.44 -6.25
CA SER A 110 7.16 2.61 -7.49
C SER A 110 5.85 3.38 -7.30
N HIS A 111 5.23 3.29 -6.12
CA HIS A 111 4.00 4.01 -5.77
C HIS A 111 4.26 5.40 -5.18
N GLU A 112 5.46 5.67 -4.67
CA GLU A 112 5.84 7.01 -4.23
C GLU A 112 5.88 8.02 -5.38
N VAL A 113 6.24 7.55 -6.59
CA VAL A 113 6.33 8.38 -7.80
C VAL A 113 5.01 9.11 -8.08
N ASP A 114 3.88 8.44 -7.87
CA ASP A 114 2.55 9.04 -8.07
C ASP A 114 2.33 10.22 -7.12
N VAL A 115 2.64 10.05 -5.83
CA VAL A 115 2.45 11.10 -4.82
C VAL A 115 3.48 12.24 -4.96
N ARG A 116 4.73 11.94 -5.32
CA ARG A 116 5.71 12.98 -5.66
C ARG A 116 5.26 13.77 -6.89
N GLY A 117 4.84 13.07 -7.95
CA GLY A 117 4.31 13.70 -9.15
C GLY A 117 3.09 14.56 -8.85
N MET A 118 2.18 14.12 -7.99
CA MET A 118 1.01 14.91 -7.59
C MET A 118 1.38 16.21 -6.87
N THR A 119 2.26 16.12 -5.89
CA THR A 119 2.56 17.23 -4.98
C THR A 119 3.57 18.21 -5.54
N GLN A 120 4.43 17.77 -6.47
CA GLN A 120 5.39 18.65 -7.14
C GLN A 120 4.78 19.40 -8.34
N ASN A 121 3.73 18.85 -8.98
CA ASN A 121 3.24 19.39 -10.24
C ASN A 121 2.21 20.52 -10.12
N HIS A 122 1.50 20.67 -8.99
CA HIS A 122 0.62 21.84 -8.77
C HIS A 122 0.17 22.05 -7.32
N GLY A 123 -0.18 23.29 -6.98
CA GLY A 123 -0.48 23.71 -5.62
C GLY A 123 -1.77 23.15 -5.02
N PHE A 124 -2.67 22.54 -5.81
CA PHE A 124 -3.89 21.94 -5.27
C PHE A 124 -3.59 20.75 -4.37
N ALA A 125 -2.75 19.82 -4.83
CA ALA A 125 -2.37 18.62 -4.10
C ALA A 125 -1.68 18.96 -2.76
N GLN A 126 -0.78 19.95 -2.78
CA GLN A 126 -0.12 20.44 -1.57
C GLN A 126 -1.11 21.02 -0.55
N ARG A 127 -2.03 21.89 -1.01
CA ARG A 127 -3.08 22.44 -0.13
C ARG A 127 -4.00 21.36 0.40
N TYR A 128 -4.33 20.36 -0.41
CA TYR A 128 -5.12 19.22 0.02
C TYR A 128 -4.40 18.46 1.13
N TRP A 129 -3.13 18.08 0.93
CA TRP A 129 -2.31 17.41 1.94
C TRP A 129 -2.27 18.21 3.25
N GLU A 130 -1.91 19.49 3.19
CA GLU A 130 -1.84 20.33 4.39
C GLU A 130 -3.17 20.42 5.15
N GLY A 131 -4.30 20.48 4.43
CA GLY A 131 -5.63 20.54 5.04
C GLY A 131 -6.14 19.22 5.63
N HIS A 132 -5.62 18.08 5.17
CA HIS A 132 -6.20 16.76 5.47
C HIS A 132 -5.22 15.76 6.11
N LYS A 133 -3.92 16.09 6.22
CA LYS A 133 -2.90 15.16 6.73
C LYS A 133 -3.22 14.60 8.13
N SER A 134 -3.96 15.34 8.95
CA SER A 134 -4.41 14.87 10.27
C SER A 134 -5.34 13.65 10.24
N MET A 135 -5.88 13.29 9.07
CA MET A 135 -6.72 12.10 8.87
C MET A 135 -5.92 10.80 8.70
N PHE A 136 -4.59 10.90 8.63
CA PHE A 136 -3.68 9.78 8.46
C PHE A 136 -2.88 9.51 9.74
N SER A 137 -2.27 8.32 9.83
CA SER A 137 -1.40 7.96 10.96
C SER A 137 -0.21 8.91 11.10
N ILE A 138 0.44 8.93 12.27
CA ILE A 138 1.61 9.78 12.49
C ILE A 138 2.76 9.29 11.60
N GLU A 139 2.96 7.98 11.58
CA GLU A 139 4.02 7.27 10.87
C GLU A 139 3.91 7.52 9.35
N PHE A 140 2.69 7.40 8.80
CA PHE A 140 2.47 7.68 7.38
C PHE A 140 2.68 9.15 7.04
N ARG A 141 2.28 10.07 7.93
CA ARG A 141 2.55 11.50 7.73
C ARG A 141 4.04 11.79 7.68
N GLU A 142 4.81 11.25 8.62
CA GLU A 142 6.26 11.44 8.66
C GLU A 142 6.94 10.89 7.41
N TYR A 143 6.47 9.72 6.94
CA TYR A 143 6.90 9.12 5.70
C TYR A 143 6.63 10.04 4.49
N VAL A 144 5.38 10.49 4.29
CA VAL A 144 5.01 11.41 3.20
C VAL A 144 5.79 12.71 3.28
N GLU A 145 5.90 13.32 4.46
CA GLU A 145 6.69 14.55 4.66
C GLU A 145 8.17 14.36 4.32
N GLY A 146 8.73 13.17 4.58
CA GLY A 146 10.08 12.79 4.15
C GLY A 146 10.20 12.69 2.63
N LEU A 147 9.21 12.10 1.96
CA LEU A 147 9.15 12.04 0.49
C LEU A 147 9.10 13.42 -0.14
N LEU A 148 8.28 14.33 0.41
CA LEU A 148 8.10 15.69 -0.12
C LEU A 148 9.34 16.59 0.06
N ARG A 149 10.20 16.28 1.03
CA ARG A 149 11.47 17.01 1.26
C ARG A 149 12.64 16.46 0.47
N SER A 150 12.50 15.25 -0.07
CA SER A 150 13.55 14.60 -0.87
C SER A 150 13.51 15.16 -2.30
N PRO A 151 14.64 15.64 -2.84
CA PRO A 151 14.71 16.25 -4.16
C PRO A 151 14.40 15.28 -5.31
#